data_AF-A0A1F5L4Z2-F1
#
_entry.id   AF-A0A1F5L4Z2-F1
#
_cell.length_a   1.000
_cell.length_b   1.000
_cell.length_c   1.000
_cell.angle_alpha   90.00
_cell.angle_beta   90.00
_cell.angle_gamma   90.00
#
_symmetry.space_group_name_H-M   'P 1'
#
loop_
_entity.id
_entity.type
_entity.pdbx_description
1 polymer ?
#
loop_
_entity_poly.entity_id
_entity_poly.type
_entity_poly.pdbx_seq_one_letter_code
_entity_poly.pdbx_strand_id
1 'polypeptide(L)'
;MEKLLVDKVRLLDSRLESLSGTKTVIRIDHAFSALAGDIIVHISCGAPPRLIEETDFSPTWVIEMIPDSLLLQVFPEGIATMALGKTGRHYIDKIKTQIREGKLAPDDSLNSVFHHLLTSDIPESEKSTLRLQAEATVLLVSGTFSTSLAMSMITYHILSDPQVENRLRVDLKGAMACYPARDPLWADLEKIPYLEGCIKETPVGMSINYMTTDSSVYPEPFKFIPERWIGDYAPQMDRNFVPFAKGSRICVGIK
;
A
#
# COMPACT_ATOMS: atom_id res chain seq x y z
N MET A 1 -12.43 9.83 7.29
CA MET A 1 -11.42 9.20 6.42
C MET A 1 -11.09 10.08 5.22
N GLU A 2 -12.05 10.51 4.40
CA GLU A 2 -11.79 11.38 3.24
C GLU A 2 -11.05 12.68 3.63
N LYS A 3 -11.52 13.38 4.67
CA LYS A 3 -10.83 14.56 5.20
C LYS A 3 -9.35 14.28 5.54
N LEU A 4 -9.06 13.16 6.20
CA LEU A 4 -7.68 12.75 6.52
C LEU A 4 -6.84 12.55 5.25
N LEU A 5 -7.40 11.90 4.22
CA LEU A 5 -6.70 11.70 2.95
C LEU A 5 -6.42 13.03 2.26
N VAL A 6 -7.41 13.92 2.19
CA VAL A 6 -7.26 15.26 1.60
C VAL A 6 -6.21 16.07 2.36
N ASP A 7 -6.27 16.07 3.69
CA ASP A 7 -5.30 16.79 4.53
C ASP A 7 -3.87 16.29 4.27
N LYS A 8 -3.67 14.97 4.15
CA LYS A 8 -2.36 14.36 3.85
C LYS A 8 -1.90 14.60 2.41
N VAL A 9 -2.80 14.56 1.43
CA VAL A 9 -2.50 14.89 0.03
C VAL A 9 -2.14 16.35 -0.12
N ARG A 10 -2.86 17.27 0.53
CA ARG A 10 -2.54 18.71 0.56
C ARG A 10 -1.21 19.01 1.22
N LEU A 11 -0.89 18.29 2.29
CA LEU A 11 0.41 18.39 2.95
C LEU A 11 1.53 17.97 1.99
N LEU A 12 1.35 16.87 1.26
CA LEU A 12 2.30 16.45 0.25
C LEU A 12 2.40 17.46 -0.90
N ASP A 13 1.28 17.96 -1.43
CA ASP A 13 1.25 18.93 -2.52
C ASP A 13 2.00 20.21 -2.14
N SER A 14 1.69 20.78 -0.96
CA SER A 14 2.39 21.95 -0.42
C SER A 14 3.91 21.69 -0.28
N ARG A 15 4.28 20.47 0.11
CA ARG A 15 5.68 20.07 0.23
C ARG A 15 6.37 20.02 -1.14
N LEU A 16 5.73 19.44 -2.15
CA LEU A 16 6.24 19.40 -3.52
C LEU A 16 6.35 20.81 -4.12
N GLU A 17 5.34 21.66 -3.91
CA GLU A 17 5.35 23.06 -4.33
C GLU A 17 6.50 23.85 -3.69
N SER A 18 6.78 23.64 -2.40
CA SER A 18 7.89 24.30 -1.68
C SER A 18 9.27 23.97 -2.27
N LEU A 19 9.38 22.86 -2.99
CA LEU A 19 10.61 22.42 -3.65
C LEU A 19 10.66 22.84 -5.12
N SER A 20 9.57 23.38 -5.67
CA SER A 20 9.52 23.88 -7.04
C SER A 20 10.54 25.01 -7.27
N GLY A 21 11.22 24.99 -8.41
CA GLY A 21 12.26 25.98 -8.76
C GLY A 21 13.61 25.80 -8.05
N THR A 22 13.71 24.95 -7.02
CA THR A 22 14.97 24.71 -6.27
C THR A 22 15.97 23.82 -7.02
N LYS A 23 15.55 23.19 -8.13
CA LYS A 23 16.27 22.12 -8.85
C LYS A 23 16.53 20.86 -8.00
N THR A 24 15.92 20.76 -6.82
CA THR A 24 15.96 19.55 -6.00
C THR A 24 15.26 18.42 -6.75
N VAL A 25 15.95 17.30 -6.89
CA VAL A 25 15.36 16.09 -7.48
C VAL A 25 14.57 15.37 -6.39
N ILE A 26 13.28 15.18 -6.63
CA ILE A 26 12.38 14.48 -5.70
C ILE A 26 12.24 13.04 -6.15
N ARG A 27 12.41 12.14 -5.19
CA ARG A 27 12.09 10.72 -5.34
C ARG A 27 10.60 10.54 -5.06
N ILE A 28 9.83 10.33 -6.13
CA ILE A 28 8.36 10.24 -6.02
C ILE A 28 7.92 9.03 -5.20
N ASP A 29 8.69 7.96 -5.23
CA ASP A 29 8.50 6.76 -4.42
C ASP A 29 8.73 7.03 -2.92
N HIS A 30 9.65 7.93 -2.55
CA HIS A 30 9.82 8.34 -1.15
C HIS A 30 8.63 9.19 -0.68
N ALA A 31 8.22 10.14 -1.52
CA ALA A 31 7.06 10.98 -1.27
C ALA A 31 5.76 10.16 -1.10
N PHE A 32 5.52 9.21 -2.01
CA PHE A 32 4.36 8.33 -1.95
C PHE A 32 4.43 7.30 -0.81
N SER A 33 5.63 6.86 -0.44
CA SER A 33 5.80 6.02 0.75
C SER A 33 5.46 6.82 2.00
N ALA A 34 6.05 8.00 2.19
CA ALA A 34 5.75 8.88 3.32
C ALA A 34 4.24 9.18 3.41
N LEU A 35 3.59 9.46 2.28
CA LEU A 35 2.14 9.63 2.21
C LEU A 35 1.38 8.40 2.69
N ALA A 36 1.65 7.23 2.10
CA ALA A 36 0.98 5.98 2.44
C ALA A 36 1.25 5.57 3.90
N GLY A 37 2.46 5.79 4.39
CA GLY A 37 2.90 5.55 5.77
C GLY A 37 2.18 6.41 6.79
N ASP A 38 2.17 7.72 6.56
CA ASP A 38 1.44 8.67 7.39
C ASP A 38 -0.05 8.28 7.49
N ILE A 39 -0.66 7.92 6.37
CA ILE A 39 -2.07 7.52 6.29
C ILE A 39 -2.30 6.21 7.07
N ILE A 40 -1.54 5.15 6.77
CA ILE A 40 -1.79 3.83 7.36
C ILE A 40 -1.51 3.82 8.86
N VAL A 41 -0.49 4.55 9.33
CA VAL A 41 -0.22 4.67 10.77
C VAL A 41 -1.28 5.51 11.46
N HIS A 42 -1.76 6.59 10.83
CA HIS A 42 -2.88 7.36 11.37
C HIS A 42 -4.09 6.45 11.56
N ILE A 43 -4.50 5.74 10.50
CA ILE A 43 -5.68 4.87 10.52
C ILE A 43 -5.49 3.72 11.52
N SER A 44 -4.31 3.09 11.55
CA SER A 44 -4.08 1.89 12.36
C SER A 44 -3.88 2.22 13.84
N CYS A 45 -3.13 3.29 14.13
CA CYS A 45 -2.61 3.56 15.47
C CYS A 45 -3.05 4.90 16.07
N GLY A 46 -3.74 5.78 15.31
CA GLY A 46 -4.22 7.07 15.79
C GLY A 46 -3.13 8.09 16.11
N ALA A 47 -1.88 7.78 15.76
CA ALA A 47 -0.71 8.58 16.08
C ALA A 47 0.13 8.75 14.81
N PRO A 48 -0.32 9.60 13.86
CA PRO A 48 0.35 9.76 12.58
C PRO A 48 1.82 10.15 12.79
N PRO A 49 2.76 9.51 12.08
CA PRO A 49 4.07 10.06 11.91
C PRO A 49 3.97 11.31 11.01
N ARG A 50 5.07 12.04 10.93
CA ARG A 50 5.19 13.26 10.12
C ARG A 50 6.16 13.05 8.97
N LEU A 51 6.06 11.90 8.30
CA LEU A 51 7.03 11.46 7.30
C LEU A 51 7.07 12.41 6.10
N ILE A 52 5.92 12.97 5.73
CA ILE A 52 5.79 13.93 4.63
C ILE A 52 6.58 15.22 4.93
N GLU A 53 6.68 15.61 6.20
CA GLU A 53 7.30 16.88 6.62
C GLU A 53 8.83 16.78 6.75
N GLU A 54 9.38 15.56 6.77
CA GLU A 54 10.82 15.33 6.86
C GLU A 54 11.54 15.86 5.60
N THR A 55 12.83 16.17 5.75
CA THR A 55 13.62 16.85 4.70
C THR A 55 13.70 16.08 3.39
N ASP A 56 13.68 14.76 3.47
CA ASP A 56 13.87 13.83 2.35
C ASP A 56 12.72 12.81 2.24
N PHE A 57 11.59 13.07 2.93
CA PHE A 57 10.48 12.13 3.12
C PHE A 57 10.86 10.88 3.95
N SER A 58 11.94 10.99 4.73
CA SER A 58 12.41 9.97 5.69
C SER A 58 12.57 8.57 5.09
N PRO A 59 13.20 8.39 3.92
CA PRO A 59 13.21 7.11 3.20
C PRO A 59 13.73 5.93 4.02
N THR A 60 14.48 6.20 5.09
CA THR A 60 14.95 5.23 6.08
C THR A 60 13.83 4.60 6.92
N TRP A 61 12.68 5.25 7.10
CA TRP A 61 11.53 4.71 7.86
C TRP A 61 11.01 3.40 7.24
N VAL A 62 11.15 3.25 5.92
CA VAL A 62 10.78 2.07 5.11
C VAL A 62 11.86 0.97 5.16
N ILE A 63 13.12 1.37 5.32
CA ILE A 63 14.24 0.45 5.49
C ILE A 63 14.18 -0.18 6.89
N GLU A 64 13.72 0.58 7.89
CA GLU A 64 13.38 0.09 9.23
C GLU A 64 12.11 -0.80 9.27
N MET A 65 11.48 -1.09 8.12
CA MET A 65 10.21 -1.82 8.00
C MET A 65 10.29 -3.26 7.47
N ILE A 66 11.46 -3.72 7.07
CA ILE A 66 11.65 -5.06 6.51
C ILE A 66 11.98 -6.04 7.65
N PRO A 67 11.24 -7.15 7.83
CA PRO A 67 11.52 -8.13 8.89
C PRO A 67 12.95 -8.60 8.82
N ASP A 68 13.64 -8.68 9.97
CA ASP A 68 15.02 -9.14 10.01
C ASP A 68 15.19 -10.51 9.34
N SER A 69 14.21 -11.41 9.41
CA SER A 69 14.26 -12.71 8.71
C SER A 69 14.27 -12.59 7.19
N LEU A 70 13.64 -11.55 6.62
CA LEU A 70 13.61 -11.27 5.19
C LEU A 70 14.84 -10.45 4.75
N LEU A 71 15.34 -9.55 5.60
CA LEU A 71 16.59 -8.80 5.40
C LEU A 71 17.83 -9.71 5.53
N LEU A 72 17.85 -10.62 6.52
CA LEU A 72 18.92 -11.62 6.76
C LEU A 72 18.95 -12.74 5.71
N GLN A 73 17.83 -13.03 5.05
CA GLN A 73 17.81 -13.92 3.88
C GLN A 73 18.51 -13.31 2.65
N VAL A 74 18.68 -11.98 2.62
CA VAL A 74 19.27 -11.25 1.50
C VAL A 74 20.67 -10.68 1.84
N PHE A 75 20.96 -10.38 3.12
CA PHE A 75 22.24 -9.83 3.59
C PHE A 75 22.76 -10.59 4.85
N PRO A 76 23.83 -11.40 4.76
CA PRO A 76 24.15 -12.40 5.79
C PRO A 76 24.94 -11.89 7.02
N GLU A 77 25.30 -10.61 7.12
CA GLU A 77 26.04 -10.09 8.27
C GLU A 77 25.26 -8.98 9.00
N GLY A 78 25.20 -9.16 10.32
CA GLY A 78 24.19 -8.56 11.19
C GLY A 78 24.27 -7.05 11.45
N ILE A 79 23.39 -6.68 12.39
CA ILE A 79 23.05 -5.34 12.91
C ILE A 79 21.84 -4.69 12.20
N ALA A 80 20.64 -5.21 12.48
CA ALA A 80 19.40 -4.42 12.34
C ALA A 80 18.22 -4.91 13.21
N THR A 81 18.43 -5.88 14.12
CA THR A 81 17.36 -6.66 14.75
C THR A 81 16.63 -5.99 15.91
N MET A 82 16.11 -4.77 15.74
CA MET A 82 15.41 -4.08 16.83
C MET A 82 14.41 -2.97 16.44
N ALA A 83 14.33 -2.47 15.20
CA ALA A 83 13.51 -1.29 14.88
C ALA A 83 12.00 -1.59 14.70
N LEU A 84 11.66 -2.64 13.96
CA LEU A 84 10.29 -3.02 13.59
C LEU A 84 9.35 -3.33 14.75
N GLY A 85 9.83 -4.23 15.61
CA GLY A 85 9.06 -4.67 16.77
C GLY A 85 8.89 -3.56 17.78
N LYS A 86 9.86 -2.64 17.88
CA LYS A 86 9.78 -1.48 18.77
C LYS A 86 8.74 -0.47 18.30
N THR A 87 8.60 -0.23 16.99
CA THR A 87 7.60 0.71 16.47
C THR A 87 6.17 0.18 16.63
N GLY A 88 5.90 -1.06 16.21
CA GLY A 88 4.59 -1.70 16.44
C GLY A 88 4.25 -1.79 17.92
N ARG A 89 5.22 -2.21 18.76
CA ARG A 89 5.06 -2.26 20.22
C ARG A 89 4.84 -0.87 20.82
N HIS A 90 5.59 0.13 20.38
CA HIS A 90 5.46 1.51 20.86
C HIS A 90 4.03 2.02 20.65
N TYR A 91 3.45 1.82 19.45
CA TYR A 91 2.08 2.20 19.19
C TYR A 91 1.08 1.41 20.03
N ILE A 92 1.22 0.08 20.12
CA ILE A 92 0.33 -0.76 20.93
C ILE A 92 0.40 -0.38 22.42
N ASP A 93 1.60 -0.21 22.97
CA ASP A 93 1.80 0.15 24.38
C ASP A 93 1.31 1.58 24.67
N LYS A 94 1.49 2.52 23.73
CA LYS A 94 0.94 3.86 23.82
C LYS A 94 -0.59 3.83 23.88
N ILE A 95 -1.24 3.06 23.00
CA ILE A 95 -2.70 2.92 22.99
C ILE A 95 -3.19 2.26 24.28
N LYS A 96 -2.52 1.18 24.73
CA LYS A 96 -2.84 0.53 26.02
C LYS A 96 -2.72 1.51 27.20
N THR A 97 -1.71 2.37 27.18
CA THR A 97 -1.51 3.40 28.22
C THR A 97 -2.63 4.44 28.18
N GLN A 98 -3.01 4.93 27.00
CA GLN A 98 -4.12 5.88 26.83
C GLN A 98 -5.44 5.31 27.38
N ILE A 99 -5.75 4.04 27.06
CA ILE A 99 -6.94 3.35 27.54
C ILE A 99 -6.93 3.24 29.07
N ARG A 100 -5.79 2.83 29.67
CA ARG A 100 -5.64 2.70 31.13
C ARG A 100 -5.80 4.02 31.86
N GLU A 101 -5.27 5.10 31.29
CA GLU A 101 -5.32 6.43 31.91
C GLU A 101 -6.69 7.12 31.75
N GLY A 102 -7.66 6.51 31.05
CA GLY A 102 -8.96 7.11 30.78
C GLY A 102 -8.88 8.40 29.98
N LYS A 103 -7.72 8.68 29.35
CA LYS A 103 -7.53 9.84 28.50
C LYS A 103 -8.29 9.56 27.22
N LEU A 104 -9.37 10.33 26.98
CA LEU A 104 -9.98 10.42 25.66
C LEU A 104 -8.85 10.75 24.69
N ALA A 105 -8.53 9.79 23.84
CA ALA A 105 -7.58 10.00 22.78
C ALA A 105 -8.14 11.19 21.95
N PRO A 106 -7.32 12.15 21.46
CA PRO A 106 -7.82 13.23 20.61
C PRO A 106 -8.73 12.66 19.53
N ASP A 107 -9.86 13.31 19.22
CA ASP A 107 -11.05 12.77 18.51
C ASP A 107 -10.76 11.77 17.35
N ASP A 108 -9.68 11.97 16.59
CA ASP A 108 -9.24 11.08 15.51
C ASP A 108 -8.60 9.74 15.94
N SER A 109 -8.07 9.65 17.16
CA SER A 109 -7.32 8.50 17.70
C SER A 109 -8.20 7.49 18.48
N LEU A 110 -9.38 7.92 18.93
CA LEU A 110 -10.44 7.03 19.44
C LEU A 110 -10.92 6.06 18.36
N ASN A 111 -10.70 6.42 17.09
CA ASN A 111 -11.17 5.69 15.93
C ASN A 111 -10.12 4.77 15.26
N SER A 112 -8.92 4.61 15.83
CA SER A 112 -7.88 3.79 15.21
C SER A 112 -8.16 2.28 15.31
N VAL A 113 -7.62 1.50 14.38
CA VAL A 113 -7.82 0.03 14.32
C VAL A 113 -7.39 -0.63 15.63
N PHE A 114 -6.20 -0.31 16.13
CA PHE A 114 -5.67 -0.93 17.35
C PHE A 114 -6.34 -0.42 18.62
N HIS A 115 -6.82 0.83 18.66
CA HIS A 115 -7.64 1.31 19.77
C HIS A 115 -8.93 0.49 19.89
N HIS A 116 -9.64 0.29 18.78
CA HIS A 116 -10.83 -0.57 18.75
C HIS A 116 -10.52 -2.03 19.12
N LEU A 117 -9.44 -2.62 18.58
CA LEU A 117 -9.06 -4.00 18.93
C LEU A 117 -8.80 -4.16 20.44
N LEU A 118 -8.18 -3.17 21.07
CA LEU A 118 -7.86 -3.20 22.50
C LEU A 118 -9.07 -2.93 23.41
N THR A 119 -10.04 -2.14 22.96
CA THR A 119 -11.29 -1.89 23.69
C THR A 119 -12.40 -2.90 23.38
N SER A 120 -12.20 -3.76 22.39
CA SER A 120 -13.14 -4.82 22.01
C SER A 120 -13.20 -5.98 23.00
N ASP A 121 -14.06 -6.95 22.69
CA ASP A 121 -14.35 -8.17 23.44
C ASP A 121 -13.47 -9.38 23.04
N ILE A 122 -12.46 -9.23 22.17
CA ILE A 122 -11.57 -10.34 21.76
C ILE A 122 -10.85 -10.99 22.97
N PRO A 123 -10.47 -12.28 22.88
CA PRO A 123 -9.77 -12.96 23.98
C PRO A 123 -8.50 -12.21 24.41
N GLU A 124 -8.23 -12.18 25.71
CA GLU A 124 -7.03 -11.48 26.21
C GLU A 124 -5.72 -12.08 25.67
N SER A 125 -5.72 -13.36 25.26
CA SER A 125 -4.59 -13.97 24.55
C SER A 125 -4.30 -13.28 23.21
N GLU A 126 -5.34 -12.83 22.50
CA GLU A 126 -5.23 -12.09 21.24
C GLU A 126 -4.90 -10.61 21.47
N LYS A 127 -5.21 -10.06 22.65
CA LYS A 127 -4.78 -8.71 23.06
C LYS A 127 -3.35 -8.66 23.58
N SER A 128 -2.64 -9.80 23.57
CA SER A 128 -1.24 -9.82 23.97
C SER A 128 -0.45 -8.80 23.15
N THR A 129 0.42 -8.05 23.81
CA THR A 129 1.22 -7.01 23.14
C THR A 129 2.02 -7.62 21.99
N LEU A 130 2.51 -8.85 22.15
CA LEU A 130 3.29 -9.55 21.13
C LEU A 130 2.48 -9.86 19.87
N ARG A 131 1.22 -10.31 20.02
CA ARG A 131 0.31 -10.59 18.90
C ARG A 131 -0.07 -9.31 18.16
N LEU A 132 -0.53 -8.31 18.90
CA LEU A 132 -0.96 -7.04 18.32
C LEU A 132 0.20 -6.26 17.70
N GLN A 133 1.41 -6.36 18.27
CA GLN A 133 2.62 -5.84 17.66
C GLN A 133 2.85 -6.48 16.27
N ALA A 134 2.74 -7.81 16.16
CA ALA A 134 2.93 -8.50 14.88
C ALA A 134 1.90 -8.05 13.84
N GLU A 135 0.63 -7.93 14.23
CA GLU A 135 -0.42 -7.42 13.34
C GLU A 135 -0.20 -5.95 12.93
N ALA A 136 0.24 -5.12 13.88
CA ALA A 136 0.59 -3.73 13.59
C ALA A 136 1.70 -3.67 12.54
N THR A 137 2.76 -4.45 12.72
CA THR A 137 3.83 -4.51 11.73
C THR A 137 3.30 -4.94 10.35
N VAL A 138 2.42 -5.94 10.26
CA VAL A 138 1.86 -6.39 8.96
C VAL A 138 1.05 -5.30 8.27
N LEU A 139 0.16 -4.62 9.00
CA LEU A 139 -0.69 -3.57 8.43
C LEU A 139 0.12 -2.38 7.94
N LEU A 140 1.05 -1.90 8.78
CA LEU A 140 1.86 -0.74 8.45
C LEU A 140 2.74 -1.00 7.21
N VAL A 141 3.36 -2.17 7.15
CA VAL A 141 4.17 -2.58 5.99
C VAL A 141 3.30 -2.75 4.75
N SER A 142 2.27 -3.60 4.82
CA SER A 142 1.50 -3.98 3.62
C SER A 142 0.73 -2.81 3.03
N GLY A 143 0.16 -1.94 3.88
CA GLY A 143 -0.58 -0.76 3.44
C GLY A 143 0.30 0.33 2.85
N THR A 144 1.54 0.46 3.32
CA THR A 144 2.48 1.44 2.78
C THR A 144 2.98 1.02 1.40
N PHE A 145 3.61 -0.16 1.32
CA PHE A 145 4.40 -0.53 0.16
C PHE A 145 3.56 -0.73 -1.10
N SER A 146 2.44 -1.46 -0.98
CA SER A 146 1.57 -1.76 -2.12
C SER A 146 0.95 -0.48 -2.71
N THR A 147 0.50 0.43 -1.86
CA THR A 147 -0.11 1.70 -2.25
C THR A 147 0.92 2.66 -2.85
N SER A 148 2.09 2.80 -2.19
CA SER A 148 3.18 3.64 -2.69
C SER A 148 3.65 3.19 -4.07
N LEU A 149 3.80 1.87 -4.27
CA LEU A 149 4.18 1.29 -5.55
C LEU A 149 3.13 1.59 -6.63
N ALA A 150 1.84 1.39 -6.32
CA ALA A 150 0.76 1.70 -7.23
C ALA A 150 0.81 3.17 -7.67
N MET A 151 0.85 4.10 -6.70
CA MET A 151 0.88 5.54 -6.97
C MET A 151 2.10 5.96 -7.79
N SER A 152 3.27 5.40 -7.47
CA SER A 152 4.51 5.66 -8.21
C SER A 152 4.39 5.22 -9.67
N MET A 153 3.89 4.00 -9.91
CA MET A 153 3.74 3.43 -11.25
C MET A 153 2.70 4.18 -12.07
N ILE A 154 1.54 4.48 -11.48
CA ILE A 154 0.47 5.25 -12.12
C ILE A 154 1.00 6.62 -12.54
N THR A 155 1.67 7.31 -11.62
CA THR A 155 2.23 8.65 -11.88
C THR A 155 3.28 8.59 -12.98
N TYR A 156 4.18 7.61 -12.93
CA TYR A 156 5.18 7.41 -13.97
C TYR A 156 4.53 7.21 -15.35
N HIS A 157 3.58 6.27 -15.48
CA HIS A 157 2.94 5.97 -16.76
C HIS A 157 2.14 7.15 -17.32
N ILE A 158 1.48 7.92 -16.44
CA ILE A 158 0.79 9.15 -16.84
C ILE A 158 1.77 10.18 -17.35
N LEU A 159 2.82 10.50 -16.58
CA LEU A 159 3.75 11.58 -16.92
C LEU A 159 4.71 11.24 -18.07
N SER A 160 4.92 9.96 -18.33
CA SER A 160 5.83 9.50 -19.38
C SER A 160 5.18 9.50 -20.77
N ASP A 161 3.86 9.43 -20.85
CA ASP A 161 3.12 9.51 -22.11
C ASP A 161 2.33 10.83 -22.16
N PRO A 162 2.78 11.83 -22.93
CA PRO A 162 2.06 13.10 -23.07
C PRO A 162 0.63 12.94 -23.57
N GLN A 163 0.30 11.89 -24.34
CA GLN A 163 -1.08 11.66 -24.78
C GLN A 163 -1.95 11.22 -23.61
N VAL A 164 -1.46 10.31 -22.78
CA VAL A 164 -2.13 9.87 -21.55
C VAL A 164 -2.24 11.03 -20.56
N GLU A 165 -1.15 11.78 -20.33
CA GLU A 165 -1.16 12.95 -19.45
C GLU A 165 -2.19 13.99 -19.93
N ASN A 166 -2.12 14.39 -21.21
CA ASN A 166 -3.01 15.41 -21.76
C ASN A 166 -4.47 14.95 -21.71
N ARG A 167 -4.72 13.68 -22.06
CA ARG A 167 -6.08 13.14 -22.00
C ARG A 167 -6.61 13.14 -20.58
N LEU A 168 -5.80 12.69 -19.62
CA LEU A 168 -6.17 12.67 -18.21
C LEU A 168 -6.43 14.09 -17.68
N ARG A 169 -5.57 15.06 -18.01
CA ARG A 169 -5.76 16.48 -17.63
C ARG A 169 -7.06 17.07 -18.17
N VAL A 170 -7.41 16.78 -19.42
CA VAL A 170 -8.68 17.21 -20.01
C VAL A 170 -9.86 16.63 -19.23
N ASP A 171 -9.81 15.34 -18.93
CA ASP A 171 -10.89 14.65 -18.23
C ASP A 171 -10.99 15.07 -16.74
N LEU A 172 -9.88 15.45 -16.11
CA LEU A 172 -9.83 16.01 -14.74
C LEU A 172 -10.34 17.45 -14.63
N LYS A 173 -10.38 18.22 -15.73
CA LYS A 173 -10.60 19.69 -15.70
C LYS A 173 -11.88 20.12 -14.98
N GLY A 174 -12.98 19.36 -15.16
CA GLY A 174 -14.27 19.66 -14.54
C GLY A 174 -14.26 19.47 -13.03
N ALA A 175 -13.77 18.31 -12.56
CA ALA A 175 -13.70 18.00 -11.13
C ALA A 175 -12.72 18.91 -10.39
N MET A 176 -11.63 19.30 -11.06
CA MET A 176 -10.60 20.19 -10.52
C MET A 176 -10.92 21.68 -10.70
N ALA A 177 -12.09 22.06 -11.23
CA ALA A 177 -12.38 23.45 -11.62
C ALA A 177 -12.34 24.45 -10.46
N CYS A 178 -12.62 24.02 -9.23
CA CYS A 178 -12.56 24.85 -8.03
C CYS A 178 -11.24 24.73 -7.27
N TYR A 179 -10.31 23.90 -7.73
CA TYR A 179 -9.00 23.76 -7.11
C TYR A 179 -8.16 25.02 -7.38
N PRO A 180 -7.43 25.58 -6.39
CA PRO A 180 -7.21 25.08 -5.03
C PRO A 180 -8.22 25.56 -3.98
N ALA A 181 -9.17 26.45 -4.33
CA ALA A 181 -10.11 27.05 -3.37
C ALA A 181 -11.06 26.03 -2.70
N ARG A 182 -11.37 24.94 -3.39
CA ARG A 182 -12.09 23.78 -2.86
C ARG A 182 -11.48 22.50 -3.41
N ASP A 183 -11.17 21.57 -2.52
CA ASP A 183 -10.73 20.23 -2.90
C ASP A 183 -11.78 19.50 -3.74
N PRO A 184 -11.36 18.73 -4.76
CA PRO A 184 -12.28 17.83 -5.43
C PRO A 184 -12.81 16.85 -4.38
N LEU A 185 -14.12 16.64 -4.38
CA LEU A 185 -14.70 15.58 -3.57
C LEU A 185 -14.22 14.24 -4.16
N TRP A 186 -13.92 13.26 -3.30
CA TRP A 186 -13.62 11.89 -3.74
C TRP A 186 -14.69 11.44 -4.74
N ALA A 187 -15.96 11.71 -4.41
CA ALA A 187 -17.11 11.36 -5.22
C ALA A 187 -17.11 11.95 -6.64
N ASP A 188 -16.35 13.02 -6.90
CA ASP A 188 -16.23 13.60 -8.23
C ASP A 188 -15.03 13.06 -9.01
N LEU A 189 -13.96 12.63 -8.32
CA LEU A 189 -12.78 12.00 -8.94
C LEU A 189 -13.07 10.58 -9.43
N GLU A 190 -13.85 9.82 -8.66
CA GLU A 190 -14.30 8.48 -9.06
C GLU A 190 -15.10 8.48 -10.36
N LYS A 191 -15.73 9.61 -10.72
CA LYS A 191 -16.57 9.73 -11.93
C LYS A 191 -15.76 9.89 -13.21
N ILE A 192 -14.43 9.77 -13.17
CA ILE A 192 -13.53 10.09 -14.28
C ILE A 192 -12.98 8.77 -14.86
N PRO A 193 -13.56 8.25 -15.96
CA PRO A 193 -13.27 6.89 -16.41
C PRO A 193 -11.81 6.70 -16.84
N TYR A 194 -11.20 7.74 -17.40
CA TYR A 194 -9.81 7.66 -17.85
C TYR A 194 -8.83 7.62 -16.66
N LEU A 195 -9.13 8.32 -15.56
CA LEU A 195 -8.36 8.22 -14.32
C LEU A 195 -8.39 6.80 -13.76
N GLU A 196 -9.58 6.20 -13.72
CA GLU A 196 -9.75 4.81 -13.31
C GLU A 196 -9.00 3.85 -14.25
N GLY A 197 -9.05 4.09 -15.56
CA GLY A 197 -8.29 3.33 -16.56
C GLY A 197 -6.79 3.34 -16.29
N CYS A 198 -6.21 4.51 -15.97
CA CYS A 198 -4.81 4.62 -15.60
C CYS A 198 -4.46 3.81 -14.34
N ILE A 199 -5.34 3.78 -13.35
CA ILE A 199 -5.15 2.97 -12.12
C ILE A 199 -5.18 1.48 -12.46
N LYS A 200 -6.17 1.04 -13.24
CA LYS A 200 -6.37 -0.38 -13.58
C LYS A 200 -5.32 -0.94 -14.54
N GLU A 201 -4.86 -0.13 -15.49
CA GLU A 201 -3.81 -0.48 -16.43
C GLU A 201 -2.42 -0.52 -15.76
N THR A 202 -2.36 -0.16 -14.48
CA THR A 202 -1.16 -0.29 -13.66
C THR A 202 -1.29 -1.53 -12.77
N PRO A 203 -0.97 -2.75 -13.26
CA PRO A 203 -1.08 -3.97 -12.48
C PRO A 203 -0.09 -3.95 -11.30
N VAL A 204 -0.60 -4.17 -10.10
CA VAL A 204 0.19 -4.22 -8.85
C VAL A 204 0.17 -5.63 -8.23
N GLY A 205 -0.56 -6.59 -8.82
CA GLY A 205 -0.73 -7.97 -8.32
C GLY A 205 -1.20 -9.00 -9.37
N MET A 206 -1.23 -10.30 -9.02
CA MET A 206 -1.39 -11.44 -9.95
C MET A 206 -2.39 -12.51 -9.47
N SER A 207 -3.16 -13.14 -10.39
CA SER A 207 -4.11 -14.23 -10.08
C SER A 207 -3.86 -15.52 -10.86
N ILE A 208 -3.90 -16.62 -10.11
CA ILE A 208 -3.64 -17.97 -10.56
C ILE A 208 -4.67 -18.48 -11.57
N ASN A 209 -5.95 -18.25 -11.29
CA ASN A 209 -7.02 -18.80 -12.11
C ASN A 209 -7.11 -18.05 -13.46
N TYR A 210 -6.98 -16.72 -13.38
CA TYR A 210 -6.91 -15.81 -14.54
C TYR A 210 -5.84 -16.19 -15.52
N MET A 211 -4.73 -16.60 -14.93
CA MET A 211 -3.69 -17.28 -15.61
C MET A 211 -4.32 -18.59 -16.19
N THR A 212 -4.68 -19.61 -15.39
CA THR A 212 -5.01 -20.97 -15.88
C THR A 212 -6.18 -21.16 -16.85
N THR A 213 -7.05 -20.18 -17.07
CA THR A 213 -8.22 -20.31 -17.96
C THR A 213 -8.27 -19.25 -19.04
N ASP A 214 -7.18 -18.49 -19.22
CA ASP A 214 -7.03 -17.52 -20.32
C ASP A 214 -7.28 -18.24 -21.65
N SER A 215 -8.39 -17.93 -22.34
CA SER A 215 -8.79 -18.62 -23.56
C SER A 215 -7.93 -18.25 -24.77
N SER A 216 -7.15 -17.15 -24.67
CA SER A 216 -6.07 -16.84 -25.62
C SER A 216 -4.86 -17.77 -25.44
N VAL A 217 -4.86 -18.53 -24.35
CA VAL A 217 -3.77 -19.39 -23.91
C VAL A 217 -4.17 -20.87 -23.91
N TYR A 218 -5.33 -21.22 -23.34
CA TYR A 218 -5.87 -22.58 -23.30
C TYR A 218 -7.09 -22.66 -24.22
N PRO A 219 -6.96 -23.24 -25.44
CA PRO A 219 -8.11 -23.47 -26.33
C PRO A 219 -9.09 -24.44 -25.69
N GLU A 220 -10.41 -24.22 -25.79
CA GLU A 220 -11.41 -25.02 -25.05
C GLU A 220 -11.04 -25.22 -23.55
N PRO A 221 -10.77 -24.12 -22.80
CA PRO A 221 -10.14 -24.17 -21.46
C PRO A 221 -10.93 -24.96 -20.40
N PHE A 222 -12.19 -25.29 -20.68
CA PHE A 222 -13.12 -25.93 -19.75
C PHE A 222 -13.42 -27.39 -20.06
N LYS A 223 -12.97 -27.89 -21.22
CA LYS A 223 -12.99 -29.33 -21.47
C LYS A 223 -11.76 -29.93 -20.81
N PHE A 224 -11.97 -31.00 -20.08
CA PHE A 224 -10.86 -31.78 -19.53
C PHE A 224 -10.19 -32.55 -20.68
N ILE A 225 -9.15 -31.95 -21.25
CA ILE A 225 -8.40 -32.48 -22.39
C ILE A 225 -6.95 -32.70 -21.94
N PRO A 226 -6.61 -33.88 -21.38
CA PRO A 226 -5.24 -34.20 -20.98
C PRO A 226 -4.23 -34.12 -22.12
N GLU A 227 -4.65 -34.43 -23.36
CA GLU A 227 -3.82 -34.40 -24.56
C GLU A 227 -3.21 -33.01 -24.84
N ARG A 228 -3.78 -31.93 -24.27
CA ARG A 228 -3.20 -30.58 -24.39
C ARG A 228 -1.80 -30.45 -23.77
N TRP A 229 -1.38 -31.43 -22.96
CA TRP A 229 -0.11 -31.45 -22.25
C TRP A 229 0.83 -32.55 -22.75
N ILE A 230 0.51 -33.22 -23.87
CA ILE A 230 1.28 -34.34 -24.43
C ILE A 230 1.91 -33.92 -25.76
N GLY A 231 3.23 -34.10 -25.91
CA GLY A 231 3.96 -33.63 -27.10
C GLY A 231 4.18 -32.11 -27.05
N ASP A 232 4.03 -31.44 -28.19
CA ASP A 232 4.24 -29.98 -28.28
C ASP A 232 2.93 -29.21 -28.01
N TYR A 233 2.92 -28.28 -27.03
CA TYR A 233 1.75 -27.44 -26.67
C TYR A 233 2.08 -25.94 -26.48
N ALA A 234 1.04 -25.10 -26.40
CA ALA A 234 1.16 -23.64 -26.33
C ALA A 234 1.84 -23.18 -25.03
N PRO A 235 3.02 -22.56 -25.10
CA PRO A 235 3.80 -22.23 -23.91
C PRO A 235 3.11 -21.29 -22.91
N GLN A 236 2.19 -20.42 -23.34
CA GLN A 236 1.42 -19.55 -22.44
C GLN A 236 0.62 -20.37 -21.42
N MET A 237 0.31 -21.63 -21.76
CA MET A 237 -0.38 -22.55 -20.88
C MET A 237 0.47 -22.92 -19.67
N ASP A 238 1.78 -23.00 -19.75
CA ASP A 238 2.62 -23.18 -18.55
C ASP A 238 2.72 -21.91 -17.70
N ARG A 239 2.80 -20.74 -18.36
CA ARG A 239 2.87 -19.42 -17.69
C ARG A 239 1.68 -19.27 -16.76
N ASN A 240 0.55 -19.54 -17.36
CA ASN A 240 -0.72 -19.33 -16.75
C ASN A 240 -1.09 -20.50 -15.80
N PHE A 241 -0.28 -21.56 -15.75
CA PHE A 241 -0.48 -22.67 -14.84
C PHE A 241 0.17 -22.41 -13.48
N VAL A 242 -0.64 -21.94 -12.55
CA VAL A 242 -0.23 -21.45 -11.23
C VAL A 242 -1.03 -22.09 -10.07
N PRO A 243 -1.62 -23.30 -10.20
CA PRO A 243 -2.78 -23.77 -9.42
C PRO A 243 -2.62 -23.82 -7.89
N PHE A 244 -1.40 -23.80 -7.37
CA PHE A 244 -1.13 -23.81 -5.93
C PHE A 244 -0.64 -22.47 -5.42
N ALA A 245 -0.99 -21.40 -6.13
CA ALA A 245 -0.12 -20.25 -6.29
C ALA A 245 1.16 -20.61 -7.04
N LYS A 246 1.94 -19.58 -7.29
CA LYS A 246 3.38 -19.73 -7.40
C LYS A 246 3.96 -18.91 -6.25
N GLY A 247 5.24 -19.09 -6.00
CA GLY A 247 5.94 -18.31 -4.99
C GLY A 247 5.80 -18.89 -3.59
N SER A 248 6.00 -18.10 -2.55
CA SER A 248 6.36 -18.64 -1.22
C SER A 248 5.18 -18.85 -0.26
N ARG A 249 3.99 -18.37 -0.61
CA ARG A 249 2.71 -18.84 -0.05
C ARG A 249 2.07 -19.88 -0.98
N ILE A 250 2.89 -20.48 -1.88
CA ILE A 250 2.51 -21.67 -2.63
C ILE A 250 2.15 -22.75 -1.63
N CYS A 251 1.14 -23.55 -1.97
CA CYS A 251 0.70 -24.63 -1.11
C CYS A 251 1.90 -25.52 -0.73
N VAL A 252 2.18 -25.59 0.58
CA VAL A 252 3.29 -26.37 1.14
C VAL A 252 3.13 -27.89 0.97
N GLY A 253 1.95 -28.36 0.54
CA GLY A 253 1.62 -29.78 0.37
C GLY A 253 1.69 -30.29 -1.08
N ILE A 254 2.45 -29.65 -1.96
CA ILE A 254 2.50 -30.00 -3.40
C ILE A 254 3.51 -31.12 -3.75
N LYS A 255 4.18 -31.72 -2.77
CA LYS A 255 5.03 -32.92 -2.93
C LYS A 255 4.68 -33.98 -1.91
#